data_AF-A0A7J9IKE5-F1
#
_entry.id   AF-A0A7J9IKE5-F1
#
_cell.length_a   1.000
_cell.length_b   1.000
_cell.length_c   1.000
_cell.angle_alpha   90.00
_cell.angle_beta   90.00
_cell.angle_gamma   90.00
#
_symmetry.space_group_name_H-M   'P 1'
#
loop_
_entity.id
_entity.type
_entity.pdbx_description
1 polymer ?
#
loop_
_entity_poly.entity_id
_entity_poly.type
_entity_poly.pdbx_seq_one_letter_code
_entity_poly.pdbx_strand_id
1 'polypeptide(L)'
;MSYQSNPEVELPGFRFHPTEEELLEFYLRNIVYGKMLSYDVIGFLNIYHHDPWDLPGLSKVGEREWYFFVPIDRKHGKGGRPNRTTKNGFWKATGSDRKIVSLSDQKKMIGFKKTLVFYKGRAQRGCKTDWVMNEYRLPDATLPKDIVMCKVYRKATSLKVLEQRAAMEEELK
;
A
#
# COMPACT_ATOMS: atom_id res chain seq x y z
N MET A 1 -10.76 17.09 -25.51
CA MET A 1 -11.52 16.95 -24.25
C MET A 1 -10.60 17.37 -23.14
N SER A 2 -10.77 18.58 -22.63
CA SER A 2 -9.95 19.16 -21.58
C SER A 2 -10.15 18.39 -20.28
N TYR A 3 -9.07 17.85 -19.72
CA TYR A 3 -9.06 17.35 -18.35
C TYR A 3 -9.33 18.55 -17.43
N GLN A 4 -10.53 18.64 -16.88
CA GLN A 4 -10.78 19.50 -15.74
C GLN A 4 -9.98 18.92 -14.57
N SER A 5 -8.83 19.51 -14.29
CA SER A 5 -8.18 19.41 -12.99
C SER A 5 -9.21 19.83 -11.95
N ASN A 6 -9.61 18.86 -11.11
CA ASN A 6 -10.53 19.08 -10.02
C ASN A 6 -9.95 20.21 -9.14
N PRO A 7 -10.72 21.25 -8.77
CA PRO A 7 -10.20 22.31 -7.92
C PRO A 7 -9.77 21.66 -6.60
N GLU A 8 -8.47 21.69 -6.36
CA GLU A 8 -7.89 21.28 -5.09
C GLU A 8 -8.43 22.26 -4.05
N VAL A 9 -9.49 21.86 -3.35
CA VAL A 9 -10.03 22.61 -2.23
C VAL A 9 -8.98 22.53 -1.13
N GLU A 10 -8.03 23.46 -1.16
CA GLU A 10 -6.98 23.62 -0.15
C GLU A 10 -7.61 24.13 1.15
N LEU A 11 -8.19 23.20 1.92
CA LEU A 11 -8.59 23.44 3.30
C LEU A 11 -7.44 23.00 4.20
N PRO A 12 -6.75 23.93 4.89
CA PRO A 12 -5.69 23.58 5.82
C PRO A 12 -6.16 22.53 6.83
N GLY A 13 -5.42 21.42 6.93
CA GLY A 13 -5.71 20.32 7.85
C GLY A 13 -6.60 19.21 7.28
N PHE A 14 -7.29 19.43 6.15
CA PHE A 14 -8.01 18.36 5.48
C PHE A 14 -7.02 17.47 4.72
N ARG A 15 -7.01 16.18 5.04
CA ARG A 15 -6.09 15.21 4.44
C ARG A 15 -6.79 13.90 4.15
N PHE A 16 -6.28 13.21 3.13
CA PHE A 16 -6.68 11.85 2.86
C PHE A 16 -6.15 10.91 3.94
N HIS A 17 -6.98 10.63 4.94
CA HIS A 17 -6.66 9.74 6.06
C HIS A 17 -7.78 8.72 6.32
N PRO A 18 -8.12 7.87 5.32
CA PRO A 18 -9.22 6.94 5.46
C PRO A 18 -8.95 5.86 6.51
N THR A 19 -10.00 5.46 7.21
CA THR A 19 -10.04 4.27 8.05
C THR A 19 -9.95 3.00 7.20
N GLU A 20 -9.64 1.86 7.84
CA GLU A 20 -9.58 0.58 7.12
C GLU A 20 -10.95 0.15 6.60
N GLU A 21 -12.04 0.51 7.28
CA GLU A 21 -13.40 0.27 6.83
C GLU A 21 -13.73 1.08 5.59
N GLU A 22 -13.39 2.38 5.56
CA GLU A 22 -13.56 3.22 4.37
C GLU A 22 -12.73 2.72 3.18
N LEU A 23 -11.48 2.30 3.41
CA LEU A 23 -10.64 1.71 2.36
C LEU A 23 -11.27 0.47 1.72
N LEU A 24 -11.89 -0.40 2.52
CA LEU A 24 -12.47 -1.65 2.06
C LEU A 24 -13.89 -1.47 1.50
N GLU A 25 -14.81 -0.92 2.27
CA GLU A 25 -16.23 -0.87 1.94
C GLU A 25 -16.59 0.26 0.98
N PHE A 26 -15.87 1.39 1.02
CA PHE A 26 -16.10 2.50 0.10
C PHE A 26 -15.17 2.45 -1.11
N TYR A 27 -13.84 2.48 -0.93
CA TYR A 27 -12.92 2.58 -2.06
C TYR A 27 -12.79 1.26 -2.83
N LEU A 28 -12.31 0.19 -2.18
CA LEU A 28 -11.98 -1.07 -2.85
C LEU A 28 -13.22 -1.78 -3.39
N ARG A 29 -14.28 -1.91 -2.58
CA ARG A 29 -15.52 -2.57 -2.99
C ARG A 29 -16.12 -1.90 -4.22
N ASN A 30 -16.25 -0.58 -4.23
CA ASN A 30 -16.83 0.13 -5.38
C ASN A 30 -16.02 -0.11 -6.66
N ILE A 31 -14.68 -0.05 -6.59
CA ILE A 31 -13.81 -0.30 -7.75
C ILE A 31 -13.93 -1.74 -8.26
N VAL A 32 -13.95 -2.73 -7.35
CA VAL A 32 -14.08 -4.14 -7.71
C VAL A 32 -15.40 -4.43 -8.42
N TYR A 33 -16.50 -3.83 -7.97
CA TYR A 33 -17.82 -3.94 -8.60
C TYR A 33 -18.03 -2.96 -9.78
N GLY A 34 -17.00 -2.22 -10.19
CA GLY A 34 -17.07 -1.32 -11.36
C GLY A 34 -17.95 -0.08 -11.15
N LYS A 35 -18.24 0.27 -9.90
CA LYS A 35 -18.93 1.54 -9.59
C LYS A 35 -17.96 2.70 -9.79
N MET A 36 -18.43 3.75 -10.45
CA MET A 36 -17.66 4.97 -10.59
C MET A 36 -17.63 5.72 -9.26
N LEU A 37 -16.43 6.00 -8.76
CA LEU A 37 -16.23 6.91 -7.65
C LEU A 37 -16.31 8.34 -8.19
N SER A 38 -16.98 9.23 -7.45
CA SER A 38 -17.08 10.65 -7.82
C SER A 38 -15.72 11.36 -7.81
N TYR A 39 -14.73 10.79 -7.10
CA TYR A 39 -13.38 11.33 -6.98
C TYR A 39 -12.34 10.25 -7.25
N ASP A 40 -11.45 10.51 -8.21
CA ASP A 40 -10.34 9.64 -8.61
C ASP A 40 -9.10 9.89 -7.72
N VAL A 41 -9.27 9.66 -6.41
CA VAL A 41 -8.25 9.96 -5.38
C VAL A 41 -7.12 8.92 -5.38
N ILE A 42 -7.43 7.67 -5.73
CA ILE A 42 -6.47 6.55 -5.69
C ILE A 42 -6.26 6.01 -7.10
N GLY A 43 -5.02 6.03 -7.56
CA GLY A 43 -4.65 5.55 -8.89
C GLY A 43 -4.42 4.03 -8.98
N PHE A 44 -4.49 3.49 -10.19
CA PHE A 44 -4.06 2.13 -10.49
C PHE A 44 -2.56 2.10 -10.76
N LEU A 45 -1.83 1.19 -10.10
CA LEU A 45 -0.41 0.98 -10.32
C LEU A 45 -0.02 -0.45 -9.93
N ASN A 46 0.76 -1.13 -10.77
CA ASN A 46 1.40 -2.37 -10.34
C ASN A 46 2.66 -2.05 -9.51
N ILE A 47 2.45 -1.82 -8.21
CA ILE A 47 3.50 -1.39 -7.27
C ILE A 47 4.67 -2.38 -7.16
N TYR A 48 4.49 -3.65 -7.54
CA TYR A 48 5.54 -4.66 -7.46
C TYR A 48 6.66 -4.47 -8.51
N HIS A 49 6.46 -3.58 -9.48
CA HIS A 49 7.48 -3.21 -10.47
C HIS A 49 8.33 -2.00 -10.06
N HIS A 50 8.02 -1.37 -8.92
CA HIS A 50 8.65 -0.13 -8.49
C HIS A 50 9.31 -0.29 -7.13
N ASP A 51 10.47 0.35 -6.96
CA ASP A 51 11.05 0.47 -5.63
C ASP A 51 10.22 1.44 -4.79
N PRO A 52 10.17 1.27 -3.46
CA PRO A 52 9.22 2.00 -2.63
C PRO A 52 9.47 3.51 -2.57
N TRP A 53 10.70 3.97 -2.80
CA TRP A 53 11.04 5.39 -2.83
C TRP A 53 10.57 6.11 -4.10
N ASP A 54 10.20 5.37 -5.15
CA ASP A 54 9.63 5.95 -6.37
C ASP A 54 8.11 6.14 -6.23
N LEU A 55 7.46 5.34 -5.37
CA LEU A 55 6.00 5.32 -5.21
C LEU A 55 5.38 6.67 -4.81
N PRO A 56 5.99 7.50 -3.92
CA PRO A 56 5.45 8.82 -3.61
C PRO A 56 5.19 9.68 -4.84
N GLY A 57 6.11 9.68 -5.82
CA GLY A 57 5.97 10.45 -7.06
C GLY A 57 4.98 9.86 -8.07
N LEU A 58 4.52 8.62 -7.84
CA LEU A 58 3.54 7.93 -8.68
C LEU A 58 2.14 7.92 -8.06
N SER A 59 1.99 8.39 -6.82
CA SER A 59 0.70 8.46 -6.15
C SER A 59 -0.06 9.73 -6.53
N LYS A 60 -1.38 9.63 -6.61
CA LYS A 60 -2.27 10.79 -6.81
C LYS A 60 -2.52 11.58 -5.52
N VAL A 61 -2.25 10.97 -4.36
CA VAL A 61 -2.56 11.54 -3.06
C VAL A 61 -1.55 11.09 -2.01
N GLY A 62 -1.30 11.97 -1.04
CA GLY A 62 -0.62 11.62 0.20
C GLY A 62 0.75 12.26 0.37
N GLU A 63 1.03 12.69 1.60
CA GLU A 63 2.30 13.29 2.01
C GLU A 63 3.24 12.27 2.67
N ARG A 64 2.67 11.38 3.50
CA ARG A 64 3.39 10.39 4.30
C ARG A 64 2.94 8.95 4.06
N GLU A 65 1.77 8.81 3.44
CA GLU A 65 1.10 7.56 3.19
C GLU A 65 0.51 7.64 1.78
N TRP A 66 0.82 6.65 0.95
CA TRP A 66 0.46 6.63 -0.46
C TRP A 66 -0.39 5.42 -0.77
N TYR A 67 -1.39 5.60 -1.63
CA TYR A 67 -2.45 4.61 -1.86
C TYR A 67 -2.52 4.22 -3.33
N PHE A 68 -2.71 2.93 -3.59
CA PHE A 68 -2.76 2.37 -4.94
C PHE A 68 -3.77 1.23 -5.05
N PHE A 69 -4.51 1.21 -6.15
CA PHE A 69 -5.20 0.01 -6.62
C PHE A 69 -4.22 -0.85 -7.42
N VAL A 70 -4.08 -2.11 -7.03
CA VAL A 70 -3.15 -3.05 -7.66
C VAL A 70 -3.94 -4.22 -8.24
N PRO A 71 -3.99 -4.36 -9.57
CA PRO A 71 -4.55 -5.55 -10.20
C PRO A 71 -3.73 -6.78 -9.82
N ILE A 72 -4.39 -7.87 -9.42
CA ILE A 72 -3.72 -9.15 -9.18
C ILE A 72 -3.62 -9.89 -10.52
N ASP A 73 -2.41 -10.23 -10.92
CA ASP A 73 -2.22 -11.05 -12.12
C ASP A 73 -2.59 -12.52 -11.84
N ARG A 74 -3.77 -12.93 -12.32
CA ARG A 74 -4.27 -14.32 -12.26
C ARG A 74 -3.37 -15.33 -13.00
N LYS A 75 -2.41 -14.88 -13.84
CA LYS A 75 -1.48 -15.79 -14.54
C LYS A 75 -0.63 -16.63 -13.59
N HIS A 76 -0.50 -16.24 -12.33
CA HIS A 76 0.17 -17.04 -11.30
C HIS A 76 -0.69 -18.19 -10.73
N GLY A 77 -1.86 -18.47 -11.31
CA GLY A 77 -2.76 -19.53 -10.86
C GLY A 77 -3.41 -19.23 -9.51
N LYS A 78 -4.37 -20.08 -9.10
CA LYS A 78 -4.98 -20.01 -7.76
C LYS A 78 -3.93 -20.38 -6.70
N GLY A 79 -3.14 -19.40 -6.26
CA GLY A 79 -2.20 -19.56 -5.14
C GLY A 79 -0.75 -19.17 -5.42
N GLY A 80 -0.39 -18.78 -6.65
CA GLY A 80 0.95 -18.27 -6.92
C GLY A 80 1.16 -16.92 -6.25
N ARG A 81 2.15 -16.85 -5.35
CA ARG A 81 2.52 -15.60 -4.68
C ARG A 81 2.97 -14.59 -5.75
N PRO A 82 2.47 -13.35 -5.75
CA PRO A 82 2.97 -12.33 -6.66
C PRO A 82 4.48 -12.23 -6.55
N ASN A 83 5.18 -12.08 -7.68
CA ASN A 83 6.60 -11.77 -7.64
C ASN A 83 6.77 -10.40 -6.99
N ARG A 84 7.34 -10.41 -5.79
CA ARG A 84 7.51 -9.24 -4.93
C ARG A 84 8.90 -8.62 -5.05
N THR A 85 9.67 -9.02 -6.06
CA THR A 85 11.03 -8.54 -6.32
C THR A 85 10.96 -7.32 -7.23
N THR A 86 11.64 -6.25 -6.83
CA THR A 86 11.79 -5.01 -7.59
C THR A 86 13.23 -4.90 -8.11
N LYS A 87 13.57 -3.80 -8.79
CA LYS A 87 14.91 -3.57 -9.34
C LYS A 87 15.99 -3.67 -8.26
N ASN A 88 15.76 -3.06 -7.10
CA ASN A 88 16.76 -2.93 -6.04
C ASN A 88 16.41 -3.66 -4.75
N GLY A 89 15.37 -4.51 -4.73
CA GLY A 89 14.96 -5.17 -3.50
C GLY A 89 13.78 -6.12 -3.64
N PHE A 90 13.13 -6.40 -2.52
CA PHE A 90 11.94 -7.25 -2.50
C PHE A 90 11.04 -6.96 -1.30
N TRP A 91 9.74 -7.16 -1.49
CA TRP A 91 8.74 -7.09 -0.43
C TRP A 91 8.59 -8.43 0.29
N LYS A 92 8.82 -8.44 1.60
CA LYS A 92 8.64 -9.62 2.46
C LYS A 92 7.42 -9.46 3.36
N ALA A 93 6.47 -10.39 3.29
CA ALA A 93 5.35 -10.43 4.22
C ALA A 93 5.85 -10.63 5.66
N THR A 94 5.23 -9.94 6.61
CA THR A 94 5.55 -10.03 8.04
C THR A 94 4.29 -10.31 8.84
N GLY A 95 4.36 -11.31 9.72
CA GLY A 95 3.21 -11.76 10.51
C GLY A 95 2.13 -12.46 9.69
N SER A 96 1.05 -12.82 10.38
CA SER A 96 -0.15 -13.39 9.79
C SER A 96 -1.11 -12.31 9.30
N ASP A 97 -2.01 -12.68 8.40
CA ASP A 97 -3.03 -11.75 7.92
C ASP A 97 -3.98 -11.38 9.06
N ARG A 98 -4.20 -10.08 9.24
CA ARG A 98 -5.13 -9.57 10.24
C ARG A 98 -6.51 -9.45 9.61
N LYS A 99 -7.51 -10.02 10.27
CA LYS A 99 -8.92 -9.80 9.91
C LYS A 99 -9.31 -8.37 10.25
N ILE A 100 -10.08 -7.73 9.36
CA ILE A 100 -10.70 -6.44 9.59
C ILE A 100 -12.20 -6.70 9.71
N VAL A 101 -12.78 -6.23 10.82
CA VAL A 101 -14.22 -6.31 11.11
C VAL A 101 -14.84 -4.92 11.01
N SER A 102 -16.14 -4.84 10.72
CA SER A 102 -16.85 -3.57 10.69
C SER A 102 -16.86 -2.91 12.08
N LEU A 103 -16.82 -1.58 12.12
CA LEU A 103 -16.96 -0.84 13.38
C LEU A 103 -18.39 -0.92 13.91
N SER A 104 -19.39 -1.04 13.03
CA SER A 104 -20.81 -1.15 13.37
C SER A 104 -21.25 -2.58 13.75
N ASP A 105 -20.57 -3.60 13.22
CA ASP A 105 -20.85 -5.00 13.50
C ASP A 105 -19.55 -5.81 13.60
N GLN A 106 -19.13 -6.10 14.84
CA GLN A 106 -17.89 -6.84 15.11
C GLN A 106 -17.91 -8.30 14.63
N LYS A 107 -19.08 -8.86 14.30
CA LYS A 107 -19.20 -10.21 13.73
C LYS A 107 -18.99 -10.20 12.22
N LYS A 108 -19.19 -9.05 11.56
CA LYS A 108 -19.03 -8.88 10.12
C LYS A 108 -17.56 -8.63 9.77
N MET A 109 -16.91 -9.66 9.21
CA MET A 109 -15.58 -9.52 8.61
C MET A 109 -15.70 -8.80 7.25
N ILE A 110 -15.03 -7.66 7.12
CA ILE A 110 -15.06 -6.82 5.91
C ILE A 110 -13.81 -6.96 5.05
N GLY A 111 -12.76 -7.61 5.55
CA GLY A 111 -11.58 -7.91 4.75
C GLY A 111 -10.37 -8.39 5.55
N PHE A 112 -9.22 -8.40 4.89
CA PHE A 112 -7.93 -8.80 5.43
C PHE A 112 -6.88 -7.75 5.17
N LYS A 113 -5.95 -7.61 6.11
CA LYS A 113 -4.74 -6.81 5.99
C LYS A 113 -3.50 -7.70 6.07
N LYS A 114 -2.67 -7.65 5.04
CA LYS A 114 -1.34 -8.25 5.02
C LYS A 114 -0.29 -7.14 5.08
N THR A 115 0.61 -7.22 6.04
CA THR A 115 1.71 -6.27 6.17
C THR A 115 2.96 -6.83 5.50
N LEU A 116 3.65 -5.99 4.73
CA LEU A 116 4.92 -6.30 4.08
C LEU A 116 5.95 -5.24 4.43
N VAL A 117 7.21 -5.66 4.49
CA VAL A 117 8.36 -4.76 4.68
C VAL A 117 9.30 -4.93 3.50
N PHE A 118 9.82 -3.83 2.99
CA PHE A 118 10.77 -3.86 1.89
C PHE A 118 12.19 -4.13 2.39
N TYR A 119 12.91 -4.97 1.66
CA TYR A 119 14.32 -5.25 1.87
C TYR A 119 15.10 -4.79 0.64
N LYS A 120 16.11 -3.95 0.84
CA LYS A 120 17.00 -3.48 -0.24
C LYS A 120 18.12 -4.49 -0.47
N GLY A 121 18.40 -4.82 -1.73
CA GLY A 121 19.40 -5.80 -2.15
C GLY A 121 18.79 -7.14 -2.59
N ARG A 122 19.64 -8.09 -2.95
CA ARG A 122 19.22 -9.41 -3.44
C ARG A 122 18.55 -10.23 -2.33
N ALA A 123 17.63 -11.11 -2.72
CA ALA A 123 17.05 -12.11 -1.82
C ALA A 123 18.16 -12.87 -1.06
N GLN A 124 17.93 -13.19 0.22
CA GLN A 124 18.89 -13.73 1.21
C GLN A 124 19.90 -12.77 1.83
N ARG A 125 20.34 -11.72 1.12
CA ARG A 125 21.30 -10.70 1.66
C ARG A 125 20.70 -9.31 1.83
N GLY A 126 19.39 -9.18 1.63
CA GLY A 126 18.72 -7.89 1.67
C GLY A 126 18.72 -7.27 3.06
N CYS A 127 18.93 -5.95 3.13
CA CYS A 127 18.83 -5.17 4.35
C CYS A 127 17.40 -4.67 4.53
N LYS A 128 16.84 -4.88 5.72
CA LYS A 128 15.50 -4.39 6.06
C LYS A 128 15.46 -2.86 6.00
N THR A 129 14.45 -2.32 5.32
CA THR A 129 14.21 -0.88 5.26
C THR A 129 13.08 -0.46 6.20
N ASP A 130 12.81 0.84 6.26
CA ASP A 130 11.68 1.44 6.96
C ASP A 130 10.40 1.50 6.11
N TRP A 131 10.46 1.09 4.84
CA TRP A 131 9.30 1.04 3.95
C TRP A 131 8.38 -0.13 4.29
N VAL A 132 7.10 0.20 4.47
CA VAL A 132 6.05 -0.74 4.82
C VAL A 132 4.90 -0.60 3.85
N MET A 133 4.32 -1.74 3.48
CA MET A 133 3.11 -1.83 2.68
C MET A 133 2.05 -2.60 3.46
N ASN A 134 0.84 -2.06 3.48
CA ASN A 134 -0.35 -2.76 3.91
C ASN A 134 -1.19 -3.09 2.67
N GLU A 135 -1.34 -4.38 2.39
CA GLU A 135 -2.21 -4.91 1.34
C GLU A 135 -3.56 -5.27 1.96
N TYR A 136 -4.62 -4.64 1.45
CA TYR A 136 -6.01 -4.82 1.89
C TYR A 136 -6.79 -5.60 0.83
N ARG A 137 -7.51 -6.63 1.28
CA ARG A 137 -8.28 -7.55 0.42
C ARG A 137 -9.69 -7.73 0.95
N LEU A 138 -10.66 -7.78 0.04
CA LEU A 138 -12.03 -8.18 0.36
C LEU A 138 -12.09 -9.68 0.69
N PRO A 139 -13.08 -10.11 1.50
CA PRO A 139 -13.17 -11.49 1.97
C PRO A 139 -13.71 -12.46 0.90
N ASP A 140 -14.44 -11.96 -0.09
CA ASP A 140 -15.12 -12.79 -1.09
C ASP A 140 -14.12 -13.38 -2.11
N ALA A 141 -14.22 -14.68 -2.35
CA ALA A 141 -13.37 -15.39 -3.31
C ALA A 141 -13.85 -15.24 -4.78
N THR A 142 -15.07 -14.74 -4.98
CA THR A 142 -15.73 -14.63 -6.30
C THR A 142 -15.99 -13.17 -6.66
N LEU A 143 -14.93 -12.38 -6.64
CA LEU A 143 -15.01 -10.97 -7.03
C LEU A 143 -15.01 -10.81 -8.56
N PRO A 144 -15.76 -9.83 -9.11
CA PRO A 144 -15.75 -9.54 -10.55
C PRO A 144 -14.36 -9.18 -11.09
N LYS A 145 -13.55 -8.51 -10.25
CA LYS A 145 -12.17 -8.09 -10.58
C LYS A 145 -11.25 -8.45 -9.42
N ASP A 146 -10.07 -8.96 -9.74
CA ASP A 146 -9.03 -9.21 -8.73
C ASP A 146 -8.18 -7.96 -8.56
N ILE A 147 -8.58 -7.11 -7.62
CA ILE A 147 -7.88 -5.87 -7.28
C ILE A 147 -7.66 -5.87 -5.78
N VAL A 148 -6.47 -5.45 -5.35
CA VAL A 148 -6.17 -5.14 -3.95
C VAL A 148 -5.92 -3.65 -3.78
N MET A 149 -6.13 -3.17 -2.54
CA MET A 149 -5.74 -1.82 -2.16
C MET A 149 -4.44 -1.88 -1.39
N CYS A 150 -3.45 -1.08 -1.77
CA CYS A 150 -2.16 -1.01 -1.10
C CYS A 150 -1.92 0.38 -0.52
N LYS A 151 -1.61 0.44 0.77
CA LYS A 151 -1.11 1.63 1.46
C LYS A 151 0.39 1.46 1.71
N VAL A 152 1.21 2.37 1.21
CA VAL A 152 2.67 2.39 1.40
C VAL A 152 3.06 3.59 2.25
N TYR A 153 3.98 3.39 3.19
CA TYR A 153 4.46 4.45 4.07
C TYR A 153 5.84 4.10 4.61
N ARG A 154 6.53 5.09 5.18
CA ARG A 154 7.77 4.88 5.94
C ARG A 154 7.46 4.86 7.42
N LYS A 155 7.97 3.85 8.12
CA LYS A 155 8.01 3.89 9.59
C LYS A 155 8.97 5.00 10.03
N ALA A 156 8.58 5.77 11.04
CA ALA A 156 9.51 6.65 11.71
C ALA A 156 10.70 5.81 12.20
N THR A 157 11.89 6.13 11.73
CA THR A 157 13.12 5.54 12.27
C THR A 157 13.30 6.13 13.67
N SER A 158 13.47 5.30 14.69
CA SER A 158 13.66 5.81 16.05
C SER A 158 14.93 6.66 16.10
N LEU A 159 14.95 7.70 16.94
CA LEU A 159 16.08 8.61 17.07
C LEU A 159 17.40 7.85 17.31
N LYS A 160 17.35 6.83 18.17
CA LYS A 160 18.48 5.94 18.47
C LYS A 160 19.07 5.26 17.23
N VAL A 161 18.23 4.86 16.27
CA VAL A 161 18.70 4.20 15.03
C VAL A 161 19.30 5.22 14.07
N LEU A 162 18.82 6.48 14.08
CA LEU A 162 19.42 7.57 13.31
C LEU A 162 20.80 7.94 13.87
N GLU A 163 20.91 8.06 15.20
CA GLU A 163 22.17 8.33 15.90
C GLU A 163 23.23 7.25 15.61
N GLN A 164 22.86 5.97 15.68
CA GLN A 164 23.77 4.86 15.35
C GLN A 164 24.26 4.89 13.89
N ARG A 165 23.39 5.25 12.94
CA ARG A 165 23.76 5.36 11.52
C ARG A 165 24.71 6.52 11.28
N ALA A 166 24.46 7.66 11.92
CA ALA A 166 25.34 8.83 11.84
C ALA A 166 26.73 8.49 12.40
N ALA A 167 26.81 7.83 13.55
CA ALA A 167 28.07 7.40 14.14
C ALA A 167 28.86 6.45 13.21
N MET A 168 28.19 5.47 12.60
CA MET A 168 28.84 4.57 11.64
C MET A 168 29.32 5.26 10.35
N GLU A 169 28.59 6.27 9.86
CA GLU A 169 29.01 7.03 8.68
C GLU A 169 30.19 7.97 8.97
N GLU A 170 30.33 8.45 10.22
CA GLU A 170 31.49 9.21 10.68
C GLU A 170 32.74 8.33 10.82
N GLU A 171 32.61 7.08 11.27
CA GLU A 171 33.73 6.13 11.38
C GLU A 171 34.27 5.64 10.02
N LEU A 172 33.50 5.81 8.94
CA LEU A 172 33.89 5.43 7.57
C LEU A 172 34.56 6.59 6.79
N LYS A 173 34.63 7.79 7.37
CA LYS A 173 35.34 8.96 6.81
C LYS A 173 36.75 9.06 7.37
#